data_AF-A0A8T4CIS6-F1
#
_entry.id   AF-A0A8T4CIS6-F1
#
_cell.length_a   1.000
_cell.length_b   1.000
_cell.length_c   1.000
_cell.angle_alpha   90.00
_cell.angle_beta   90.00
_cell.angle_gamma   90.00
#
_symmetry.space_group_name_H-M   'P 1'
#
loop_
_entity.id
_entity.type
_entity.pdbx_description
1 polymer ?
#
loop_
_entity_poly.entity_id
_entity_poly.type
_entity_poly.pdbx_seq_one_letter_code
_entity_poly.pdbx_strand_id
1 'polypeptide(L)'
;NGYLATYMPKPFAGINGSGMHTHQSLWNMDVTQNMFYSDNADMDYLSETAMNFIGGQLAHGREMCAVLASWPNSYKRLVPGFEAPVYLAWAHKNRSPLIRVPNFGGRKAAARCEIRCPDPSGNPYLQFAVLLAAGLDGIKSKTDPGEPVELNVYEMSYEERKKRGIVSLPESLKEALDELESSKLMRETLGETAFENFLREKRKEWDLYRMQVTEWEVNRYIRRL
;
A
#
# COMPACT_ATOMS: atom_id res chain seq x y z
N ASN A 1 24.45 -24.59 2.89
CA ASN A 1 24.71 -23.24 2.38
C ASN A 1 25.05 -22.20 3.46
N GLY A 2 24.65 -22.36 4.73
CA GLY A 2 25.16 -21.48 5.81
C GLY A 2 24.65 -20.03 5.82
N TYR A 3 23.56 -19.75 5.09
CA TYR A 3 22.95 -18.41 5.01
C TYR A 3 21.66 -18.35 5.81
N LEU A 4 21.35 -17.15 6.35
CA LEU A 4 20.04 -16.80 6.91
C LEU A 4 19.29 -15.91 5.91
N ALA A 5 18.17 -16.40 5.37
CA ALA A 5 17.26 -15.59 4.57
C ALA A 5 16.28 -14.85 5.49
N THR A 6 15.98 -13.59 5.18
CA THR A 6 14.99 -12.79 5.89
C THR A 6 14.11 -12.05 4.90
N TYR A 7 12.83 -11.92 5.26
CA TYR A 7 11.84 -11.13 4.52
C TYR A 7 11.50 -9.82 5.22
N MET A 8 12.31 -9.43 6.22
CA MET A 8 12.18 -8.16 6.92
C MET A 8 12.05 -6.99 5.93
N PRO A 9 11.11 -6.06 6.11
CA PRO A 9 10.85 -5.00 5.13
C PRO A 9 12.07 -4.09 4.88
N LYS A 10 12.84 -3.77 5.91
CA LYS A 10 14.02 -2.91 5.83
C LYS A 10 15.11 -3.38 6.81
N PRO A 11 15.90 -4.42 6.45
CA PRO A 11 16.95 -4.94 7.32
C PRO A 11 18.17 -4.00 7.39
N PHE A 12 18.39 -3.18 6.37
CA PHE A 12 19.54 -2.29 6.26
C PHE A 12 19.11 -0.86 5.90
N ALA A 13 19.70 0.13 6.57
CA ALA A 13 19.52 1.54 6.24
C ALA A 13 20.23 1.89 4.93
N GLY A 14 19.71 2.87 4.18
CA GLY A 14 20.39 3.41 2.99
C GLY A 14 20.34 2.55 1.72
N ILE A 15 19.74 1.36 1.76
CA ILE A 15 19.54 0.51 0.57
C ILE A 15 18.08 0.07 0.42
N ASN A 16 17.70 -0.48 -0.73
CA ASN A 16 16.32 -0.93 -0.99
C ASN A 16 15.88 -1.98 0.05
N GLY A 17 14.58 -1.93 0.39
CA GLY A 17 13.95 -2.91 1.27
C GLY A 17 13.21 -4.02 0.50
N SER A 18 12.60 -4.94 1.23
CA SER A 18 11.76 -6.02 0.68
C SER A 18 10.29 -5.61 0.68
N GLY A 19 9.69 -5.54 -0.51
CA GLY A 19 8.25 -5.36 -0.70
C GLY A 19 7.59 -6.66 -1.15
N MET A 20 6.29 -6.78 -0.91
CA MET A 20 5.43 -7.85 -1.44
C MET A 20 4.45 -7.22 -2.43
N HIS A 21 4.97 -6.82 -3.60
CA HIS A 21 4.14 -6.24 -4.64
C HIS A 21 3.05 -7.23 -5.04
N THR A 22 1.80 -6.81 -4.90
CA THR A 22 0.65 -7.70 -5.06
C THR A 22 -0.06 -7.33 -6.36
N HIS A 23 0.03 -8.22 -7.34
CA HIS A 23 -0.69 -8.09 -8.60
C HIS A 23 -2.11 -8.64 -8.45
N GLN A 24 -3.10 -7.89 -8.92
CA GLN A 24 -4.51 -8.24 -8.78
C GLN A 24 -5.26 -8.10 -10.10
N SER A 25 -6.17 -9.04 -10.35
CA SER A 25 -7.12 -9.04 -11.46
C SER A 25 -8.37 -9.79 -11.02
N LEU A 26 -9.55 -9.32 -11.42
CA LEU A 26 -10.80 -10.04 -11.21
C LEU A 26 -11.19 -10.82 -12.47
N TRP A 27 -11.73 -12.02 -12.27
CA TRP A 27 -12.23 -12.88 -13.34
C TRP A 27 -13.71 -13.16 -13.13
N ASN A 28 -14.44 -13.40 -14.21
CA ASN A 28 -15.79 -13.94 -14.11
C ASN A 28 -15.79 -15.32 -13.44
N MET A 29 -16.97 -15.77 -13.00
CA MET A 29 -17.13 -16.99 -12.19
C MET A 29 -16.65 -18.26 -12.89
N ASP A 30 -16.76 -18.32 -14.21
CA ASP A 30 -16.29 -19.39 -15.08
C ASP A 30 -14.81 -19.25 -15.49
N VAL A 31 -14.13 -18.17 -15.04
CA VAL A 31 -12.70 -17.92 -15.23
C VAL A 31 -12.29 -17.89 -16.72
N THR A 32 -13.17 -17.37 -17.56
CA THR A 32 -12.96 -17.24 -19.02
C THR A 32 -12.64 -15.81 -19.44
N GLN A 33 -13.04 -14.82 -18.63
CA GLN A 33 -12.86 -13.40 -18.91
C GLN A 33 -12.21 -12.68 -17.74
N ASN A 34 -11.09 -12.00 -18.02
CA ASN A 34 -10.49 -11.05 -17.11
C ASN A 34 -11.33 -9.75 -17.12
N MET A 35 -11.98 -9.45 -16.01
CA MET A 35 -12.88 -8.32 -15.83
C MET A 35 -12.13 -6.98 -15.74
N PHE A 36 -10.81 -6.98 -15.61
CA PHE A 36 -10.01 -5.75 -15.65
C PHE A 36 -9.68 -5.28 -17.06
N TYR A 37 -9.88 -6.12 -18.07
CA TYR A 37 -9.57 -5.79 -19.46
C TYR A 37 -10.76 -5.14 -20.17
N SER A 38 -10.48 -4.16 -21.03
CA SER A 38 -11.39 -3.64 -22.04
C SER A 38 -10.70 -3.62 -23.41
N ASP A 39 -11.47 -3.71 -24.50
CA ASP A 39 -10.94 -3.53 -25.86
C ASP A 39 -10.72 -2.03 -26.22
N ASN A 40 -10.87 -1.12 -25.25
CA ASN A 40 -10.71 0.32 -25.45
C ASN A 40 -9.24 0.74 -25.28
N ALA A 41 -8.55 0.97 -26.39
CA ALA A 41 -7.15 1.40 -26.41
C ALA A 41 -6.94 2.80 -25.81
N ASP A 42 -7.94 3.69 -25.86
CA ASP A 42 -7.85 5.04 -25.30
C ASP A 42 -7.84 5.04 -23.76
N MET A 43 -8.31 3.95 -23.16
CA MET A 43 -8.27 3.68 -21.71
C MET A 43 -7.13 2.72 -21.35
N ASP A 44 -6.11 2.59 -22.21
CA ASP A 44 -5.00 1.64 -22.05
C ASP A 44 -5.48 0.19 -21.82
N TYR A 45 -6.61 -0.17 -22.43
CA TYR A 45 -7.25 -1.48 -22.30
C TYR A 45 -7.70 -1.83 -20.88
N LEU A 46 -7.89 -0.85 -20.00
CA LEU A 46 -8.49 -1.03 -18.68
C LEU A 46 -10.02 -0.88 -18.76
N SER A 47 -10.73 -1.75 -18.05
CA SER A 47 -12.18 -1.64 -17.89
C SER A 47 -12.56 -0.62 -16.80
N GLU A 48 -13.81 -0.16 -16.82
CA GLU A 48 -14.39 0.63 -15.73
C GLU A 48 -14.28 -0.12 -14.40
N THR A 49 -14.49 -1.45 -14.40
CA THR A 49 -14.27 -2.31 -13.23
C THR A 49 -12.86 -2.20 -12.68
N ALA A 50 -11.83 -2.21 -13.52
CA ALA A 50 -10.44 -2.04 -13.07
C ALA A 50 -10.23 -0.64 -12.48
N MET A 51 -10.74 0.39 -13.15
CA MET A 51 -10.62 1.78 -12.69
C MET A 51 -11.27 1.96 -11.33
N ASN A 52 -12.51 1.47 -11.14
CA ASN A 52 -13.19 1.57 -9.86
C ASN A 52 -12.53 0.73 -8.76
N PHE A 53 -11.96 -0.43 -9.10
CA PHE A 53 -11.19 -1.24 -8.16
C PHE A 53 -9.95 -0.49 -7.65
N ILE A 54 -9.22 0.16 -8.56
CA ILE A 54 -8.07 1.02 -8.22
C ILE A 54 -8.56 2.19 -7.36
N GLY A 55 -9.68 2.83 -7.73
CA GLY A 55 -10.27 3.95 -6.98
C GLY A 55 -10.60 3.59 -5.54
N GLY A 56 -11.18 2.41 -5.31
CA GLY A 56 -11.44 1.89 -3.97
C GLY A 56 -10.17 1.66 -3.16
N GLN A 57 -9.14 1.06 -3.76
CA GLN A 57 -7.87 0.86 -3.06
C GLN A 57 -7.13 2.17 -2.73
N LEU A 58 -7.25 3.20 -3.58
CA LEU A 58 -6.71 4.53 -3.28
C LEU A 58 -7.49 5.20 -2.15
N ALA A 59 -8.82 5.14 -2.18
CA ALA A 59 -9.68 5.72 -1.14
C ALA A 59 -9.40 5.15 0.25
N HIS A 60 -9.17 3.83 0.33
CA HIS A 60 -8.90 3.12 1.58
C HIS A 60 -7.40 2.91 1.84
N GLY A 61 -6.52 3.53 1.06
CA GLY A 61 -5.09 3.21 1.07
C GLY A 61 -4.41 3.42 2.43
N ARG A 62 -4.82 4.47 3.17
CA ARG A 62 -4.27 4.76 4.51
C ARG A 62 -4.76 3.79 5.58
N GLU A 63 -6.05 3.50 5.61
CA GLU A 63 -6.64 2.59 6.60
C GLU A 63 -6.18 1.13 6.43
N MET A 64 -5.83 0.73 5.20
CA MET A 64 -5.24 -0.60 4.96
C MET A 64 -3.79 -0.72 5.46
N CYS A 65 -3.04 0.39 5.61
CA CYS A 65 -1.59 0.34 5.81
C CYS A 65 -1.15 -0.45 7.04
N ALA A 66 -1.89 -0.41 8.15
CA ALA A 66 -1.52 -1.19 9.34
C ALA A 66 -1.50 -2.70 9.06
N VAL A 67 -2.35 -3.18 8.15
CA VAL A 67 -2.41 -4.59 7.73
C VAL A 67 -1.41 -4.90 6.61
N LEU A 68 -1.18 -3.97 5.69
CA LEU A 68 -0.26 -4.15 4.56
C LEU A 68 1.22 -4.00 4.96
N ALA A 69 1.50 -3.14 5.92
CA ALA A 69 2.81 -2.76 6.44
C ALA A 69 2.78 -2.86 7.97
N SER A 70 2.83 -4.09 8.49
CA SER A 70 2.38 -4.42 9.85
C SER A 70 3.39 -4.21 10.97
N TRP A 71 4.65 -3.87 10.67
CA TRP A 71 5.70 -3.69 11.67
C TRP A 71 6.19 -2.25 11.71
N PRO A 72 6.74 -1.75 12.83
CA PRO A 72 7.43 -0.45 12.84
C PRO A 72 8.55 -0.36 11.79
N ASN A 73 9.17 -1.50 11.45
CA ASN A 73 10.20 -1.59 10.42
C ASN A 73 9.66 -1.37 8.98
N SER A 74 8.40 -1.71 8.72
CA SER A 74 7.74 -1.48 7.42
C SER A 74 7.79 -0.01 7.01
N TYR A 75 7.61 0.90 7.96
CA TYR A 75 7.63 2.36 7.72
C TYR A 75 9.04 2.91 7.50
N LYS A 76 10.09 2.12 7.74
CA LYS A 76 11.47 2.43 7.31
C LYS A 76 11.71 2.02 5.86
N ARG A 77 10.85 1.18 5.28
CA ARG A 77 10.79 0.87 3.85
C ARG A 77 10.02 1.95 3.09
N LEU A 78 8.87 2.37 3.62
CA LEU A 78 7.97 3.38 3.04
C LEU A 78 8.51 4.81 3.21
N VAL A 79 9.71 5.05 2.70
CA VAL A 79 10.34 6.38 2.67
C VAL A 79 10.75 6.72 1.23
N PRO A 80 10.73 8.01 0.84
CA PRO A 80 11.13 8.42 -0.50
C PRO A 80 12.54 7.93 -0.88
N GLY A 81 12.77 7.66 -2.18
CA GLY A 81 14.10 7.38 -2.72
C GLY A 81 14.52 5.91 -2.82
N PHE A 82 13.69 4.95 -2.41
CA PHE A 82 14.00 3.50 -2.47
C PHE A 82 12.95 2.67 -3.23
N GLU A 83 12.30 3.25 -4.25
CA GLU A 83 11.24 2.62 -5.06
C GLU A 83 10.01 2.09 -4.27
N ALA A 84 9.86 2.48 -3.00
CA ALA A 84 8.72 2.14 -2.16
C ALA A 84 7.67 3.27 -2.20
N PRO A 85 6.38 2.97 -2.39
CA PRO A 85 5.37 4.00 -2.54
C PRO A 85 5.15 4.73 -1.23
N VAL A 86 4.95 6.05 -1.30
CA VAL A 86 4.62 6.88 -0.15
C VAL A 86 3.42 7.79 -0.39
N TYR A 87 2.83 7.74 -1.59
CA TYR A 87 1.73 8.60 -2.01
C TYR A 87 0.57 7.78 -2.55
N LEU A 88 -0.65 8.15 -2.14
CA LEU A 88 -1.91 7.64 -2.70
C LEU A 88 -2.08 8.20 -4.12
N ALA A 89 -1.51 7.48 -5.07
CA ALA A 89 -1.62 7.76 -6.48
C ALA A 89 -1.52 6.44 -7.25
N TRP A 90 -1.93 6.47 -8.51
CA TRP A 90 -1.71 5.39 -9.45
C TRP A 90 -1.03 5.91 -10.73
N ALA A 91 -0.30 5.05 -11.42
CA ALA A 91 0.27 5.37 -12.74
C ALA A 91 0.55 4.09 -13.54
N HIS A 92 0.86 4.23 -14.83
CA HIS A 92 1.20 3.12 -15.69
C HIS A 92 2.69 2.74 -15.59
N LYS A 93 3.58 3.71 -15.81
CA LYS A 93 5.03 3.44 -15.92
C LYS A 93 5.79 3.75 -14.63
N ASN A 94 5.32 4.73 -13.88
CA ASN A 94 6.02 5.24 -12.72
C ASN A 94 6.08 4.20 -11.58
N ARG A 95 7.21 4.20 -10.84
CA ARG A 95 7.44 3.33 -9.68
C ARG A 95 7.26 4.03 -8.34
N SER A 96 7.05 5.35 -8.32
CA SER A 96 6.70 6.10 -7.11
C SER A 96 5.26 5.97 -6.59
N PRO A 97 4.21 5.70 -7.40
CA PRO A 97 2.84 5.66 -6.90
C PRO A 97 2.54 4.36 -6.15
N LEU A 98 1.52 4.40 -5.29
CA LEU A 98 1.00 3.23 -4.57
C LEU A 98 0.61 2.10 -5.50
N ILE A 99 -0.14 2.43 -6.57
CA ILE A 99 -0.62 1.46 -7.54
C ILE A 99 0.07 1.69 -8.88
N ARG A 100 0.60 0.61 -9.46
CA ARG A 100 1.08 0.61 -10.85
C ARG A 100 0.16 -0.24 -11.71
N VAL A 101 -0.13 0.20 -12.93
CA VAL A 101 -0.74 -0.64 -13.97
C VAL A 101 0.36 -1.04 -14.95
N PRO A 102 0.91 -2.28 -14.87
CA PRO A 102 1.97 -2.70 -15.76
C PRO A 102 1.50 -2.71 -17.22
N ASN A 103 2.33 -2.27 -18.16
CA ASN A 103 2.01 -2.42 -19.58
C ASN A 103 1.86 -3.91 -19.94
N PHE A 104 0.66 -4.30 -20.37
CA PHE A 104 0.35 -5.67 -20.80
C PHE A 104 0.13 -5.80 -22.31
N GLY A 105 0.27 -4.71 -23.08
CA GLY A 105 0.24 -4.70 -24.55
C GLY A 105 -1.07 -5.24 -25.13
N GLY A 106 -2.21 -4.89 -24.53
CA GLY A 106 -3.54 -5.36 -24.98
C GLY A 106 -3.81 -6.85 -24.75
N ARG A 107 -2.93 -7.60 -24.08
CA ARG A 107 -3.17 -9.02 -23.76
C ARG A 107 -4.27 -9.14 -22.70
N LYS A 108 -5.46 -9.60 -23.12
CA LYS A 108 -6.67 -9.72 -22.29
C LYS A 108 -6.43 -10.37 -20.92
N ALA A 109 -5.76 -11.52 -20.91
CA ALA A 109 -5.50 -12.27 -19.68
C ALA A 109 -4.51 -11.58 -18.72
N ALA A 110 -3.72 -10.61 -19.19
CA ALA A 110 -2.64 -9.98 -18.41
C ALA A 110 -3.01 -8.62 -17.81
N ALA A 111 -4.22 -8.10 -18.04
CA ALA A 111 -4.72 -6.87 -17.43
C ALA A 111 -4.76 -7.01 -15.90
N ARG A 112 -4.09 -6.11 -15.18
CA ARG A 112 -3.93 -6.18 -13.72
C ARG A 112 -3.47 -4.83 -13.16
N CYS A 113 -3.75 -4.59 -11.88
CA CYS A 113 -3.08 -3.57 -11.09
C CYS A 113 -2.02 -4.22 -10.18
N GLU A 114 -1.04 -3.45 -9.73
CA GLU A 114 0.00 -3.84 -8.78
C GLU A 114 -0.01 -2.83 -7.63
N ILE A 115 -0.45 -3.24 -6.45
CA ILE A 115 -0.30 -2.42 -5.24
C ILE A 115 1.04 -2.75 -4.57
N ARG A 116 1.79 -1.70 -4.22
CA ARG A 116 3.23 -1.81 -3.90
C ARG A 116 3.60 -1.53 -2.45
N CYS A 117 2.65 -1.03 -1.65
CA CYS A 117 2.89 -0.80 -0.22
C CYS A 117 2.97 -2.08 0.63
N PRO A 118 2.32 -3.23 0.28
CA PRO A 118 2.44 -4.41 1.12
C PRO A 118 3.89 -4.88 1.20
N ASP A 119 4.25 -5.42 2.36
CA ASP A 119 5.52 -6.07 2.60
C ASP A 119 5.33 -7.44 3.25
N PRO A 120 6.37 -8.30 3.26
CA PRO A 120 6.23 -9.66 3.74
C PRO A 120 6.04 -9.81 5.27
N SER A 121 5.99 -8.70 6.03
CA SER A 121 5.82 -8.76 7.48
C SER A 121 4.36 -8.97 7.90
N GLY A 122 3.42 -8.64 7.02
CA GLY A 122 1.99 -8.82 7.25
C GLY A 122 1.54 -10.26 7.03
N ASN A 123 0.36 -10.58 7.56
CA ASN A 123 -0.30 -11.86 7.30
C ASN A 123 -0.94 -11.81 5.89
N PRO A 124 -0.52 -12.67 4.93
CA PRO A 124 -0.99 -12.59 3.55
C PRO A 124 -2.50 -12.79 3.41
N TYR A 125 -3.13 -13.58 4.29
CA TYR A 125 -4.59 -13.77 4.27
C TYR A 125 -5.31 -12.46 4.61
N LEU A 126 -4.85 -11.74 5.64
CA LEU A 126 -5.44 -10.47 6.03
C LEU A 126 -5.14 -9.39 4.99
N GLN A 127 -3.92 -9.37 4.44
CA GLN A 127 -3.54 -8.45 3.37
C GLN A 127 -4.43 -8.63 2.14
N PHE A 128 -4.64 -9.87 1.67
CA PHE A 128 -5.51 -10.11 0.52
C PHE A 128 -6.99 -9.80 0.82
N ALA A 129 -7.46 -10.07 2.04
CA ALA A 129 -8.82 -9.72 2.44
C ALA A 129 -9.08 -8.21 2.35
N VAL A 130 -8.22 -7.38 2.95
CA VAL A 130 -8.40 -5.91 2.93
C VAL A 130 -8.23 -5.33 1.53
N LEU A 131 -7.27 -5.84 0.74
CA LEU A 131 -7.07 -5.41 -0.64
C LEU A 131 -8.27 -5.71 -1.53
N LEU A 132 -8.87 -6.90 -1.36
CA LEU A 132 -10.07 -7.28 -2.10
C LEU A 132 -11.27 -6.45 -1.65
N ALA A 133 -11.48 -6.29 -0.34
CA ALA A 133 -12.60 -5.53 0.19
C ALA A 133 -12.58 -4.07 -0.27
N ALA A 134 -11.43 -3.39 -0.19
CA ALA A 134 -11.27 -2.02 -0.67
C ALA A 134 -11.57 -1.89 -2.17
N GLY A 135 -11.07 -2.82 -2.99
CA GLY A 135 -11.34 -2.80 -4.41
C GLY A 135 -12.81 -3.10 -4.77
N LEU A 136 -13.46 -4.02 -4.06
CA LEU A 136 -14.89 -4.31 -4.24
C LEU A 136 -15.78 -3.15 -3.79
N ASP A 137 -15.41 -2.46 -2.72
CA ASP A 137 -16.09 -1.23 -2.28
C ASP A 137 -16.01 -0.14 -3.35
N GLY A 138 -14.82 0.05 -3.96
CA GLY A 138 -14.63 0.94 -5.09
C GLY A 138 -15.53 0.61 -6.28
N ILE A 139 -15.64 -0.66 -6.65
CA ILE A 139 -16.55 -1.12 -7.72
C ILE A 139 -18.02 -0.80 -7.37
N LYS A 140 -18.46 -1.10 -6.14
CA LYS A 140 -19.84 -0.85 -5.71
C LYS A 140 -20.17 0.64 -5.71
N SER A 141 -19.24 1.46 -5.26
CA SER A 141 -19.40 2.91 -5.13
C SER A 141 -19.06 3.66 -6.41
N LYS A 142 -18.58 2.96 -7.45
CA LYS A 142 -18.06 3.54 -8.71
C LYS A 142 -17.00 4.61 -8.46
N THR A 143 -16.13 4.37 -7.49
CA THR A 143 -15.09 5.33 -7.07
C THR A 143 -14.14 5.60 -8.22
N ASP A 144 -13.98 6.86 -8.61
CA ASP A 144 -13.02 7.28 -9.63
C ASP A 144 -11.61 7.37 -9.02
N PRO A 145 -10.59 6.67 -9.56
CA PRO A 145 -9.21 6.79 -9.11
C PRO A 145 -8.57 8.14 -9.48
N GLY A 146 -9.23 8.96 -10.30
CA GLY A 146 -8.71 10.20 -10.85
C GLY A 146 -7.63 9.97 -11.89
N GLU A 147 -7.03 11.07 -12.34
CA GLU A 147 -5.99 11.04 -13.37
C GLU A 147 -4.70 10.34 -12.90
N PRO A 148 -4.04 9.54 -13.77
CA PRO A 148 -2.79 8.89 -13.43
C PRO A 148 -1.67 9.91 -13.19
N VAL A 149 -0.87 9.69 -12.14
CA VAL A 149 0.25 10.56 -11.76
C VAL A 149 1.56 10.03 -12.35
N GLU A 150 1.80 10.34 -13.62
CA GLU A 150 2.99 9.85 -14.35
C GLU A 150 4.30 10.57 -13.97
N LEU A 151 4.22 11.72 -13.32
CA LEU A 151 5.39 12.49 -12.86
C LEU A 151 6.04 11.85 -11.63
N ASN A 152 7.36 11.96 -11.51
CA ASN A 152 8.07 11.51 -10.32
C ASN A 152 7.62 12.30 -9.08
N VAL A 153 6.76 11.69 -8.26
CA VAL A 153 6.17 12.35 -7.09
C VAL A 153 7.21 12.67 -6.01
N TYR A 154 8.37 12.00 -6.04
CA TYR A 154 9.48 12.28 -5.13
C TYR A 154 10.15 13.64 -5.40
N GLU A 155 10.09 14.13 -6.63
CA GLU A 155 10.69 15.42 -7.03
C GLU A 155 9.75 16.60 -6.76
N MET A 156 8.47 16.34 -6.47
CA MET A 156 7.53 17.39 -6.12
C MET A 156 7.85 17.97 -4.75
N SER A 157 7.64 19.27 -4.58
CA SER A 157 7.59 19.90 -3.27
C SER A 157 6.34 19.46 -2.49
N TYR A 158 6.34 19.69 -1.18
CA TYR A 158 5.16 19.47 -0.34
C TYR A 158 3.95 20.29 -0.82
N GLU A 159 4.17 21.55 -1.18
CA GLU A 159 3.12 22.44 -1.68
C GLU A 159 2.53 21.99 -3.02
N GLU A 160 3.35 21.47 -3.93
CA GLU A 160 2.86 20.92 -5.21
C GLU A 160 2.01 19.68 -5.01
N ARG A 161 2.44 18.76 -4.11
CA ARG A 161 1.65 17.58 -3.76
C ARG A 161 0.30 17.98 -3.16
N LYS A 162 0.30 18.94 -2.22
CA LYS A 162 -0.91 19.44 -1.58
C LYS A 162 -1.87 20.08 -2.60
N LYS A 163 -1.36 20.90 -3.54
CA LYS A 163 -2.17 21.50 -4.61
C LYS A 163 -2.80 20.47 -5.54
N ARG A 164 -2.14 19.33 -5.74
CA ARG A 164 -2.64 18.21 -6.56
C ARG A 164 -3.50 17.21 -5.77
N GLY A 165 -3.76 17.46 -4.48
CA GLY A 165 -4.52 16.54 -3.64
C GLY A 165 -3.79 15.21 -3.38
N ILE A 166 -2.47 15.14 -3.56
CA ILE A 166 -1.69 13.91 -3.37
C ILE A 166 -1.46 13.73 -1.86
N VAL A 167 -2.14 12.75 -1.30
CA VAL A 167 -2.06 12.38 0.12
C VAL A 167 -0.94 11.36 0.32
N SER A 168 -0.20 11.45 1.42
CA SER A 168 0.81 10.46 1.78
C SER A 168 0.21 9.22 2.45
N LEU A 169 0.92 8.09 2.38
CA LEU A 169 0.68 6.96 3.28
C LEU A 169 1.06 7.34 4.71
N PRO A 170 0.58 6.60 5.73
CA PRO A 170 1.03 6.80 7.09
C PRO A 170 2.55 6.63 7.22
N GLU A 171 3.19 7.49 8.01
CA GLU A 171 4.65 7.53 8.18
C GLU A 171 5.11 6.65 9.36
N SER A 172 4.18 6.09 10.12
CA SER A 172 4.46 5.21 11.25
C SER A 172 3.37 4.17 11.45
N LEU A 173 3.71 3.07 12.15
CA LEU A 173 2.73 2.07 12.56
C LEU A 173 1.64 2.70 13.45
N LYS A 174 2.00 3.68 14.29
CA LYS A 174 1.02 4.38 15.12
C LYS A 174 -0.06 5.06 14.27
N GLU A 175 0.36 5.87 13.31
CA GLU A 175 -0.55 6.61 12.44
C GLU A 175 -1.41 5.65 11.63
N ALA A 176 -0.82 4.57 11.08
CA ALA A 176 -1.58 3.57 10.36
C ALA A 176 -2.62 2.85 11.23
N LEU A 177 -2.32 2.61 12.51
CA LEU A 177 -3.28 2.04 13.46
C LEU A 177 -4.39 3.04 13.82
N ASP A 178 -4.09 4.35 13.89
CA ASP A 178 -5.11 5.40 14.11
C ASP A 178 -6.10 5.46 12.92
N GLU A 179 -5.57 5.35 11.70
CA GLU A 179 -6.38 5.26 10.47
C GLU A 179 -7.22 3.98 10.42
N LEU A 180 -6.61 2.82 10.72
CA LEU A 180 -7.30 1.54 10.78
C LEU A 180 -8.46 1.56 11.79
N GLU A 181 -8.23 2.09 13.00
CA GLU A 181 -9.21 2.14 14.09
C GLU A 181 -10.48 2.91 13.71
N SER A 182 -10.32 3.94 12.87
CA SER A 182 -11.40 4.79 12.36
C SER A 182 -12.15 4.19 11.16
N SER A 183 -11.63 3.10 10.58
CA SER A 183 -12.20 2.50 9.38
C SER A 183 -13.35 1.54 9.69
N LYS A 184 -14.51 1.84 9.10
CA LYS A 184 -15.66 0.94 9.10
C LYS A 184 -15.43 -0.26 8.18
N LEU A 185 -14.91 -0.05 6.98
CA LEU A 185 -14.71 -1.11 5.99
C LEU A 185 -13.70 -2.14 6.49
N MET A 186 -12.59 -1.72 7.08
CA MET A 186 -11.58 -2.63 7.61
C MET A 186 -12.11 -3.44 8.79
N ARG A 187 -12.92 -2.81 9.68
CA ARG A 187 -13.58 -3.51 10.79
C ARG A 187 -14.54 -4.60 10.29
N GLU A 188 -15.39 -4.27 9.33
CA GLU A 188 -16.32 -5.23 8.71
C GLU A 188 -15.57 -6.36 8.00
N THR A 189 -14.49 -6.04 7.28
CA THR A 189 -13.70 -7.00 6.49
C THR A 189 -12.97 -8.01 7.38
N LEU A 190 -12.35 -7.54 8.46
CA LEU A 190 -11.60 -8.41 9.38
C LEU A 190 -12.54 -9.15 10.35
N GLY A 191 -13.71 -8.59 10.62
CA GLY A 191 -14.62 -9.04 11.65
C GLY A 191 -14.17 -8.59 13.04
N GLU A 192 -15.13 -8.34 13.93
CA GLU A 192 -14.93 -7.64 15.20
C GLU A 192 -13.77 -8.22 16.03
N THR A 193 -13.81 -9.53 16.30
CA THR A 193 -12.82 -10.20 17.14
C THR A 193 -11.41 -10.10 16.57
N ALA A 194 -11.22 -10.29 15.26
CA ALA A 194 -9.90 -10.23 14.65
C ALA A 194 -9.39 -8.78 14.59
N PHE A 195 -10.26 -7.83 14.28
CA PHE A 195 -9.96 -6.41 14.23
C PHE A 195 -9.47 -5.89 15.60
N GLU A 196 -10.24 -6.13 16.67
CA GLU A 196 -9.87 -5.68 18.02
C GLU A 196 -8.57 -6.31 18.51
N ASN A 197 -8.41 -7.62 18.29
CA ASN A 197 -7.17 -8.32 18.67
C ASN A 197 -5.98 -7.79 17.88
N PHE A 198 -6.13 -7.56 16.57
CA PHE A 198 -5.07 -7.02 15.73
C PHE A 198 -4.63 -5.63 16.22
N LEU A 199 -5.57 -4.70 16.40
CA LEU A 199 -5.28 -3.37 16.92
C LEU A 199 -4.55 -3.44 18.26
N ARG A 200 -5.07 -4.21 19.21
CA ARG A 200 -4.48 -4.34 20.55
C ARG A 200 -3.04 -4.84 20.50
N GLU A 201 -2.77 -5.93 19.77
CA GLU A 201 -1.42 -6.49 19.72
C GLU A 201 -0.46 -5.58 18.96
N LYS A 202 -0.91 -4.89 17.90
CA LYS A 202 -0.07 -3.95 17.16
C LYS A 202 0.20 -2.65 17.90
N ARG A 203 -0.73 -2.17 18.74
CA ARG A 203 -0.48 -1.07 19.67
C ARG A 203 0.59 -1.44 20.70
N LYS A 204 0.52 -2.63 21.29
CA LYS A 204 1.57 -3.13 22.20
C LYS A 204 2.93 -3.21 21.50
N GLU A 205 2.98 -3.72 20.28
CA GLU A 205 4.22 -3.79 19.48
C GLU A 205 4.81 -2.40 19.23
N TRP A 206 3.96 -1.43 18.87
CA TRP A 206 4.36 -0.04 18.74
C TRP A 206 4.88 0.55 20.06
N ASP A 207 4.20 0.28 21.17
CA ASP A 207 4.61 0.76 22.49
C ASP A 207 5.98 0.21 22.90
N LEU A 208 6.23 -1.09 22.65
CA LEU A 208 7.55 -1.69 22.85
C LEU A 208 8.64 -1.02 22.02
N TYR A 209 8.34 -0.69 20.76
CA TYR A 209 9.28 -0.01 19.86
C TYR A 209 9.59 1.43 20.31
N ARG A 210 8.58 2.23 20.66
CA ARG A 210 8.78 3.64 21.03
C ARG A 210 9.45 3.83 22.40
N MET A 211 9.48 2.80 23.25
CA MET A 211 10.19 2.82 24.53
C MET A 211 11.69 2.53 24.39
N GLN A 212 12.15 2.11 23.21
CA GLN A 212 13.56 1.89 22.95
C GLN A 212 14.31 3.24 22.92
N VAL A 213 15.52 3.27 23.50
CA VAL A 213 16.48 4.35 23.29
C VAL A 213 17.55 3.82 22.33
N THR A 214 17.56 4.35 21.12
CA THR A 214 18.44 3.84 20.05
C THR A 214 19.83 4.48 20.10
N GLU A 215 20.83 3.81 19.54
CA GLU A 215 22.17 4.39 19.38
C GLU A 215 22.15 5.69 18.58
N TRP A 216 21.23 5.83 17.61
CA TRP A 216 21.08 7.07 16.85
C TRP A 216 20.73 8.24 17.77
N GLU A 217 19.81 8.04 18.72
CA GLU A 217 19.43 9.07 19.69
C GLU A 217 20.57 9.40 20.64
N VAL A 218 21.24 8.39 21.19
CA VAL A 218 22.38 8.57 22.10
C VAL A 218 23.51 9.35 21.41
N ASN A 219 23.95 8.89 20.24
CA ASN A 219 25.03 9.52 19.48
C ASN A 219 24.68 10.96 19.08
N ARG A 220 23.39 11.23 18.81
CA ARG A 220 22.93 12.55 18.43
C ARG A 220 22.83 13.50 19.61
N TYR A 221 22.30 13.07 20.75
CA TYR A 221 21.82 13.97 21.80
C TYR A 221 22.60 13.95 23.11
N ILE A 222 23.36 12.88 23.44
CA ILE A 222 23.95 12.72 24.79
C ILE A 222 24.97 13.80 25.19
N ARG A 223 25.50 14.57 24.22
CA ARG A 223 26.44 15.69 24.45
C ARG A 223 25.92 17.04 23.94
N ARG A 224 24.61 17.16 23.68
CA ARG A 224 24.01 18.38 23.12
C ARG A 224 23.47 19.35 24.17
N LEU A 225 23.46 18.93 25.43
CA LEU A 225 23.20 19.73 26.62
C LEU A 225 24.46 19.67 27.49
#